data_AF-A0A7V8WNB8-F1
#
_entry.id   AF-A0A7V8WNB8-F1
#
_cell.length_a   1.000
_cell.length_b   1.000
_cell.length_c   1.000
_cell.angle_alpha   90.00
_cell.angle_beta   90.00
_cell.angle_gamma   90.00
#
_symmetry.space_group_name_H-M   'P 1'
#
loop_
_entity.id
_entity.type
_entity.pdbx_description
1 polymer ?
#
loop_
_entity_poly.entity_id
_entity_poly.type
_entity_poly.pdbx_seq_one_letter_code
_entity_poly.pdbx_strand_id
1 'polypeptide(L)' 'GGWQAARIQAASKILLRTLGLFDSALRQTIEMLYEFEEPFIVDHSRFARAFGNHATPLREAIGQTVRWYRDERPAAG' A
#
# COMPACT_ATOMS: atom_id res chain seq x y z
N GLY A 1 20.23 -8.74 19.68
CA GLY A 1 19.74 -7.35 19.69
C GLY A 1 18.32 -7.36 19.18
N GLY A 2 17.37 -6.84 19.96
CA GLY A 2 15.95 -6.91 19.60
C GLY A 2 15.63 -5.95 18.46
N TRP A 3 15.00 -6.46 17.41
CA TRP A 3 14.41 -5.65 16.35
C TRP A 3 13.34 -4.73 16.96
N GLN A 4 13.53 -3.41 16.91
CA GLN A 4 12.46 -2.50 17.29
C GLN A 4 11.31 -2.61 16.27
N ALA A 5 10.07 -2.69 16.76
CA ALA A 5 8.91 -2.65 15.89
C ALA A 5 8.89 -1.34 15.09
N ALA A 6 8.68 -1.45 13.77
CA ALA A 6 8.54 -0.27 12.92
C ALA A 6 7.32 0.54 13.38
N ARG A 7 7.53 1.81 13.74
CA ARG A 7 6.46 2.71 14.15
C ARG A 7 5.81 3.28 12.89
N ILE A 8 4.58 2.86 12.62
CA ILE A 8 3.80 3.34 11.48
C ILE A 8 2.90 4.49 11.95
N GLN A 9 2.98 5.64 11.27
CA GLN A 9 2.10 6.78 11.49
C GLN A 9 1.61 7.32 10.16
N ALA A 10 0.32 7.62 10.06
CA ALA A 10 -0.23 8.32 8.91
C ALA A 10 0.17 9.81 8.98
N ALA A 11 0.68 10.35 7.88
CA ALA A 11 0.93 11.78 7.76
C ALA A 11 -0.39 12.54 7.61
N SER A 12 -0.51 13.71 8.24
CA SER A 12 -1.69 14.56 8.05
C SER A 12 -1.69 15.22 6.66
N LYS A 13 -2.88 15.47 6.11
CA LYS A 13 -3.03 16.17 4.82
C LYS A 13 -2.34 17.54 4.80
N ILE A 14 -2.36 18.25 5.92
CA ILE A 14 -1.70 19.55 6.08
C ILE A 14 -0.18 19.39 5.93
N LEU A 15 0.41 18.41 6.64
CA LEU A 15 1.84 18.14 6.57
C LEU A 15 2.27 17.78 5.13
N LEU A 16 1.53 16.89 4.46
CA LEU A 16 1.81 16.51 3.09
C LEU A 16 1.72 17.71 2.14
N ARG A 17 0.70 18.56 2.28
CA ARG A 17 0.55 19.80 1.51
C ARG A 17 1.72 20.75 1.66
N THR A 18 2.22 20.94 2.88
CA THR A 18 3.37 21.80 3.13
C THR A 18 4.63 21.24 2.47
N LEU A 19 4.89 19.93 2.60
CA LEU A 19 6.05 19.29 1.99
C LEU A 19 5.97 19.27 0.46
N GLY A 20 4.77 19.11 -0.11
CA GLY A 20 4.52 19.15 -1.56
C GLY A 20 4.78 20.50 -2.23
N LEU A 21 4.99 21.57 -1.45
CA LEU A 21 5.48 22.85 -2.01
C LEU A 21 6.97 22.78 -2.39
N PHE A 22 7.71 21.85 -1.80
CA PHE A 22 9.16 21.71 -1.95
C PHE A 22 9.58 20.42 -2.67
N ASP A 23 8.67 19.45 -2.79
CA ASP A 23 8.90 18.16 -3.45
C ASP A 23 7.76 17.84 -4.44
N SER A 24 8.12 17.66 -5.71
CA SER A 24 7.15 17.43 -6.79
C SER A 24 6.47 16.06 -6.72
N ALA A 25 7.14 15.03 -6.19
CA ALA A 25 6.56 13.69 -6.03
C ALA A 25 5.51 13.68 -4.90
N LEU A 26 5.77 14.40 -3.79
CA LEU A 26 4.78 14.60 -2.73
C LEU A 26 3.59 15.44 -3.22
N ARG A 27 3.84 16.44 -4.09
CA ARG A 27 2.78 17.23 -4.69
C ARG A 27 1.78 16.37 -5.48
N GLN A 28 2.27 15.45 -6.30
CA GLN A 28 1.44 14.51 -7.06
C GLN A 28 0.68 13.55 -6.14
N THR A 29 1.30 13.13 -5.03
CA THR A 29 0.66 12.26 -4.04
C THR A 29 -0.56 12.92 -3.38
N ILE A 30 -0.55 14.25 -3.18
CA ILE A 30 -1.71 14.98 -2.65
C ILE A 30 -2.88 14.95 -3.64
N GLU A 31 -2.60 15.01 -4.95
CA GLU A 31 -3.64 14.92 -5.97
C GLU A 31 -4.33 13.56 -5.96
N MET A 32 -3.60 12.50 -5.58
CA MET A 32 -4.15 11.14 -5.42
C MET A 32 -4.69 10.84 -4.01
N LEU A 33 -4.53 11.75 -3.04
CA LEU A 33 -4.98 11.51 -1.66
C LEU A 33 -6.49 11.24 -1.57
N TYR A 34 -7.26 11.72 -2.54
CA TYR A 34 -8.71 11.50 -2.62
C TYR A 34 -9.07 10.00 -2.59
N GLU A 35 -8.22 9.13 -3.15
CA GLU A 35 -8.43 7.66 -3.16
C GLU A 35 -8.36 7.03 -1.77
N PHE A 36 -7.81 7.76 -0.79
CA PHE A 36 -7.63 7.31 0.58
C PHE A 36 -8.57 8.01 1.58
N GLU A 37 -9.29 9.05 1.16
CA GLU A 37 -10.22 9.80 2.03
C GLU A 37 -11.61 9.17 2.09
N GLU A 38 -11.99 8.40 1.06
CA GLU A 38 -13.26 7.70 0.98
C GLU A 38 -13.07 6.23 0.61
N PRO A 39 -14.05 5.35 0.87
CA PRO A 39 -13.99 3.95 0.46
C PRO A 39 -13.83 3.82 -1.06
N PHE A 40 -12.65 3.37 -1.51
CA PHE A 40 -12.40 3.05 -2.91
C PHE A 40 -12.98 1.66 -3.26
N ILE A 41 -14.29 1.61 -3.55
CA ILE A 41 -15.01 0.36 -3.87
C ILE A 41 -15.02 0.15 -5.39
N VAL A 42 -14.42 -0.96 -5.84
CA VAL A 42 -14.41 -1.36 -7.26
C VAL A 42 -15.36 -2.55 -7.48
N ASP A 43 -16.40 -2.36 -8.30
CA ASP A 43 -17.25 -3.47 -8.76
C ASP A 43 -16.50 -4.32 -9.78
N HIS A 44 -16.14 -5.53 -9.38
CA HIS A 44 -15.46 -6.51 -10.22
C HIS A 44 -16.42 -7.57 -10.77
N SER A 45 -17.74 -7.35 -10.72
CA SER A 45 -18.74 -8.37 -11.07
C SER A 45 -18.65 -8.80 -12.54
N ARG A 46 -18.31 -7.88 -13.45
CA ARG A 46 -18.10 -8.20 -14.87
C ARG A 46 -16.92 -9.15 -15.08
N PHE A 47 -15.80 -8.88 -14.41
CA PHE A 47 -14.63 -9.74 -14.42
C PHE A 47 -14.96 -11.12 -13.84
N ALA A 48 -15.60 -11.16 -12.67
CA ALA A 48 -15.99 -12.40 -12.02
C ALA A 48 -16.96 -13.24 -12.88
N ARG A 49 -17.88 -12.60 -13.61
CA ARG A 49 -18.77 -13.31 -14.54
C ARG A 49 -18.04 -13.88 -15.75
N ALA A 50 -17.06 -13.17 -16.29
CA ALA A 50 -16.35 -13.59 -17.50
C ALA A 50 -15.27 -14.65 -17.21
N PHE A 51 -14.60 -14.55 -16.06
CA PHE A 51 -13.39 -15.33 -15.75
C PHE A 51 -13.46 -16.14 -14.46
N GLY A 52 -14.53 -16.02 -13.68
CA GLY A 52 -14.60 -16.56 -12.32
C GLY A 52 -13.95 -15.65 -11.29
N ASN A 53 -14.14 -15.96 -10.00
CA ASN A 53 -13.52 -15.22 -8.90
C ASN A 53 -12.29 -15.96 -8.39
N HIS A 54 -11.12 -15.63 -8.95
CA HIS A 54 -9.83 -16.21 -8.58
C HIS A 54 -8.91 -15.22 -7.85
N ALA A 55 -9.45 -14.11 -7.36
CA ALA A 55 -8.67 -13.13 -6.63
C ALA A 55 -8.16 -13.74 -5.31
N THR A 56 -6.84 -13.71 -5.09
CA THR A 56 -6.24 -14.14 -3.83
C THR A 56 -6.73 -13.23 -2.70
N PRO A 57 -7.29 -13.77 -1.61
CA PRO A 57 -7.68 -12.96 -0.46
C PRO A 57 -6.51 -12.13 0.06
N LEU A 58 -6.75 -10.84 0.35
CA LEU A 58 -5.68 -9.89 0.68
C LEU A 58 -4.78 -10.37 1.84
N ARG A 59 -5.35 -11.01 2.86
CA ARG A 59 -4.60 -11.58 3.99
C ARG A 59 -3.60 -12.66 3.55
N GLU A 60 -4.02 -13.50 2.61
CA GLU A 60 -3.17 -14.56 2.05
C GLU A 60 -2.07 -13.95 1.19
N ALA A 61 -2.42 -13.02 0.30
CA ALA A 61 -1.47 -12.32 -0.56
C ALA A 61 -0.36 -11.63 0.26
N ILE A 62 -0.73 -10.85 1.29
CA ILE A 62 0.24 -10.23 2.20
C ILE A 62 1.17 -11.28 2.83
N GLY A 63 0.61 -12.38 3.32
CA GLY A 63 1.40 -13.44 3.94
C GLY A 63 2.38 -14.10 2.96
N GLN A 64 1.94 -14.38 1.73
CA GLN A 64 2.79 -14.95 0.68
C GLN A 64 3.91 -13.99 0.28
N THR A 65 3.59 -12.72 0.02
CA THR A 65 4.57 -11.70 -0.36
C THR A 65 5.61 -11.45 0.73
N VAL A 66 5.20 -11.38 2.00
CA VAL A 66 6.14 -11.20 3.12
C VAL A 66 7.07 -12.40 3.28
N ARG A 67 6.56 -13.63 3.08
CA ARG A 67 7.40 -14.84 3.11
C ARG A 67 8.43 -14.81 1.99
N TRP A 68 7.98 -14.64 0.75
CA TRP A 68 8.84 -14.50 -0.42
C TRP A 68 9.96 -13.47 -0.22
N TYR A 69 9.61 -12.26 0.26
CA TYR A 69 10.60 -11.20 0.49
C TYR A 69 11.62 -11.54 1.59
N ARG A 70 11.25 -12.34 2.60
CA ARG A 70 12.18 -12.81 3.62
C ARG A 70 13.12 -13.89 3.09
N ASP A 71 12.62 -14.74 2.22
CA ASP A 71 13.36 -15.86 1.64
C ASP A 71 14.37 -15.38 0.57
N GLU A 72 14.04 -14.30 -0.16
CA GLU A 72 14.92 -13.70 -1.17
C GLU A 72 15.89 -12.65 -0.63
N ARG A 73 15.80 -12.28 0.65
CA ARG A 73 16.84 -11.47 1.26
C ARG A 73 18.13 -12.30 1.33
N PRO A 74 19.21 -11.95 0.62
CA PRO A 74 20.51 -12.51 0.96
C PRO A 74 20.77 -12.14 2.43
N ALA A 75 21.27 -13.09 3.22
CA ALA A 75 21.69 -12.81 4.59
C ALA A 75 22.54 -11.55 4.56
N ALA A 76 22.08 -10.49 5.23
CA ALA A 76 22.86 -9.27 5.34
C ALA A 76 24.19 -9.65 6.00
N GLY A 77 25.28 -9.58 5.21
CA GLY A 77 26.63 -9.55 5.73
C GLY A 77 26.91 -8.22 6.41
#